data_AF-A0A432CFY5-F1
#
_entry.id   AF-A0A432CFY5-F1
#
_cell.length_a   1.000
_cell.length_b   1.000
_cell.length_c   1.000
_cell.angle_alpha   90.00
_cell.angle_beta   90.00
_cell.angle_gamma   90.00
#
_symmetry.space_group_name_H-M   'P 1'
#
loop_
_entity.id
_entity.type
_entity.pdbx_description
1 polymer ?
#
loop_
_entity_poly.entity_id
_entity_poly.type
_entity_poly.pdbx_seq_one_letter_code
_entity_poly.pdbx_strand_id
1 'polypeptide(L)' 'MGVSLSDLFASTEELKEINSFDKSIMEKVSLMESLNEEEKQTIYIMLDAFIGKRKLKDALQNVLHDVK' A
#
# COMPACT_ATOMS: atom_id res chain seq x y z
N MET A 1 1.81 -21.69 1.97
CA MET A 1 0.47 -21.15 2.30
C MET A 1 0.42 -19.75 1.72
N GLY A 2 -0.06 -19.62 0.48
CA GLY A 2 -0.15 -18.33 -0.20
C GLY A 2 -1.60 -17.90 -0.21
N VAL A 3 -1.94 -16.93 0.62
CA VAL A 3 -3.24 -16.26 0.57
C VAL A 3 -3.07 -15.12 -0.42
N SER A 4 -3.95 -15.01 -1.41
CA SER A 4 -3.90 -13.91 -2.38
C SER A 4 -4.18 -12.59 -1.64
N LEU A 5 -3.49 -11.50 -2.00
CA LEU A 5 -3.78 -10.19 -1.39
C LEU A 5 -5.24 -9.82 -1.66
N SER A 6 -5.72 -10.16 -2.85
CA SER A 6 -7.13 -10.07 -3.26
C SER A 6 -8.11 -10.77 -2.30
N ASP A 7 -7.76 -11.92 -1.72
CA ASP A 7 -8.60 -12.63 -0.74
C ASP A 7 -8.62 -11.95 0.63
N LEU A 8 -7.49 -11.35 1.03
CA LEU A 8 -7.41 -10.55 2.27
C LEU A 8 -8.28 -9.30 2.16
N PHE A 9 -8.26 -8.61 1.02
CA PHE A 9 -9.11 -7.44 0.80
C PHE A 9 -10.61 -7.79 0.78
N ALA A 10 -11.00 -8.94 0.20
CA ALA A 10 -12.39 -9.39 0.21
C ALA A 10 -12.93 -9.76 1.61
N SER A 11 -12.03 -10.09 2.54
CA SER A 11 -12.37 -10.59 3.88
C SER A 11 -12.55 -9.47 4.93
N THR A 12 -12.08 -8.26 4.65
CA THR A 12 -12.25 -7.10 5.54
C THR A 12 -13.64 -6.50 5.38
N GLU A 13 -14.49 -6.70 6.38
CA GLU A 13 -15.88 -6.19 6.45
C GLU A 13 -15.95 -4.66 6.28
N GLU A 14 -14.89 -3.93 6.62
CA GLU A 14 -14.74 -2.48 6.45
C GLU A 14 -14.62 -2.02 4.99
N LEU A 15 -14.26 -2.91 4.05
CA LEU A 15 -14.19 -2.62 2.61
C LEU A 15 -15.51 -2.91 1.88
N LYS A 16 -16.55 -3.37 2.58
CA LYS A 16 -17.89 -3.60 2.01
C LYS A 16 -18.68 -2.32 1.77
N GLU A 17 -18.23 -1.15 2.25
CA GLU A 17 -18.75 0.14 1.79
C GLU A 17 -18.20 0.44 0.39
N ILE A 18 -18.76 -0.25 -0.62
CA ILE A 18 -18.29 -0.25 -2.01
C ILE A 18 -18.40 1.15 -2.62
N ASN A 19 -17.31 1.89 -2.52
CA ASN A 19 -17.01 3.12 -3.24
C ASN A 19 -16.32 2.73 -4.59
N SER A 20 -16.52 3.52 -5.65
CA SER A 20 -15.83 3.32 -6.94
C SER A 20 -14.30 3.31 -6.83
N PHE A 21 -13.76 3.94 -5.78
CA PHE A 21 -12.36 3.96 -5.43
C PHE A 21 -11.82 2.57 -5.06
N ASP A 22 -12.58 1.79 -4.27
CA ASP A 22 -12.14 0.45 -3.83
C ASP A 22 -12.18 -0.58 -4.97
N LYS A 23 -13.13 -0.43 -5.91
CA LYS A 23 -13.12 -1.21 -7.16
C LYS A 23 -11.86 -0.94 -7.99
N SER A 24 -11.43 0.34 -8.09
CA SER A 24 -10.20 0.70 -8.80
C SER A 24 -8.95 0.15 -8.11
N ILE A 25 -8.93 0.11 -6.77
CA ILE A 25 -7.82 -0.47 -6.02
C ILE A 25 -7.75 -1.99 -6.25
N MET A 26 -8.87 -2.70 -6.15
CA MET A 26 -8.91 -4.15 -6.38
C MET A 26 -8.45 -4.54 -7.78
N GLU A 27 -8.86 -3.79 -8.80
CA GLU A 27 -8.40 -4.00 -10.17
C GLU A 27 -6.89 -3.79 -10.30
N LYS A 28 -6.34 -2.72 -9.70
CA LYS A 28 -4.90 -2.46 -9.69
C LYS A 28 -4.10 -3.53 -8.94
N VAL A 29 -4.62 -4.02 -7.81
CA VAL A 29 -3.97 -5.10 -7.03
C VAL A 29 -3.95 -6.39 -7.83
N SER A 30 -5.06 -6.76 -8.48
CA SER A 30 -5.13 -7.92 -9.37
C SER A 30 -4.15 -7.82 -10.54
N LEU A 31 -4.04 -6.63 -11.16
CA LEU A 31 -3.05 -6.38 -12.20
C LEU A 31 -1.62 -6.50 -11.68
N MET A 32 -1.34 -6.01 -10.47
CA MET A 32 -0.03 -6.18 -9.83
C MET A 32 0.31 -7.65 -9.52
N GLU A 33 -0.67 -8.46 -9.12
CA GLU A 33 -0.49 -9.90 -8.91
C GLU A 33 -0.11 -10.63 -10.22
N SER A 34 -0.59 -10.12 -11.37
CA SER A 34 -0.30 -10.66 -12.70
C SER A 34 1.07 -10.28 -13.29
N LEU A 35 1.78 -9.31 -12.68
CA LEU A 35 3.11 -8.89 -13.11
C LEU A 35 4.16 -9.96 -12.87
N ASN A 36 5.28 -9.87 -13.59
CA ASN A 36 6.43 -10.73 -13.32
C ASN A 36 7.18 -10.30 -12.04
N GLU A 37 8.06 -11.16 -11.53
CA GLU A 37 8.73 -10.93 -10.24
C GLU A 37 9.63 -9.68 -10.24
N GLU A 38 10.27 -9.36 -11.37
CA GLU A 38 11.14 -8.17 -11.50
C GLU A 38 10.31 -6.87 -11.46
N GLU A 39 9.16 -6.87 -12.13
CA GLU A 39 8.19 -5.76 -12.10
C GLU A 39 7.59 -5.57 -10.71
N LYS A 40 7.17 -6.66 -10.04
CA LYS A 40 6.66 -6.61 -8.65
C LYS A 40 7.71 -6.05 -7.71
N GLN A 41 8.94 -6.51 -7.82
CA GLN A 41 10.05 -6.04 -6.98
C GLN A 41 10.34 -4.56 -7.19
N THR A 42 10.27 -4.08 -8.44
CA THR A 42 10.40 -2.65 -8.76
C THR A 42 9.32 -1.82 -8.07
N ILE A 43 8.06 -2.28 -8.10
CA ILE A 43 6.96 -1.60 -7.41
C ILE A 43 7.18 -1.56 -5.90
N TYR A 44 7.61 -2.68 -5.30
CA TYR A 44 7.89 -2.73 -3.85
C TYR A 44 9.00 -1.76 -3.44
N ILE A 45 10.11 -1.72 -4.19
CA ILE A 45 11.21 -0.78 -3.93
C ILE A 45 10.72 0.67 -3.99
N MET A 46 9.91 1.00 -5.00
CA MET A 46 9.37 2.35 -5.16
C MET A 46 8.42 2.73 -4.01
N LEU A 47 7.58 1.78 -3.58
CA LEU A 47 6.65 1.95 -2.48
C LEU A 47 7.39 2.17 -1.15
N ASP A 48 8.43 1.36 -0.89
CA ASP A 48 9.30 1.49 0.28
C ASP A 48 10.03 2.81 0.31
N ALA A 49 10.53 3.30 -0.83
CA ALA A 49 11.20 4.60 -0.93
C ALA A 49 10.25 5.75 -0.52
N PHE A 50 8.99 5.71 -0.97
CA PHE A 50 8.01 6.74 -0.61
C PHE A 50 7.58 6.64 0.86
N ILE A 51 7.37 5.44 1.38
CA ILE A 51 7.03 5.24 2.79
C ILE A 51 8.20 5.71 3.68
N GLY A 52 9.43 5.35 3.33
CA GLY A 52 10.64 5.78 4.02
C GLY A 52 10.75 7.30 4.06
N LYS A 53 10.54 7.96 2.91
CA LYS A 53 10.50 9.43 2.83
C LYS A 53 9.43 10.05 3.72
N ARG A 54 8.23 9.46 3.77
CA ARG A 54 7.14 9.95 4.63
C ARG A 54 7.51 9.80 6.11
N LYS A 55 7.95 8.61 6.53
CA LYS A 55 8.37 8.35 7.92
C LYS A 55 9.47 9.30 8.38
N LEU A 56 10.46 9.56 7.51
CA LEU A 56 11.54 10.50 7.82
C LEU A 56 11.01 11.93 7.98
N LYS A 57 10.12 12.37 7.08
CA LYS A 57 9.47 13.69 7.22
C LYS A 57 8.67 13.78 8.52
N ASP A 58 7.87 12.77 8.84
CA ASP A 58 7.02 12.74 10.04
C ASP A 58 7.89 12.77 11.31
N ALA A 59 8.96 11.98 11.36
CA ALA A 59 9.91 11.98 12.46
C ALA A 59 10.57 13.36 12.66
N LEU A 60 10.98 14.02 11.57
CA LEU A 60 11.55 15.36 11.64
C LEU A 60 10.53 16.40 12.12
N GLN A 61 9.27 16.32 11.65
CA GLN A 61 8.22 17.23 12.12
C GLN A 61 7.94 17.03 13.61
N ASN A 62 7.85 15.79 14.07
CA ASN A 62 7.61 15.48 15.49
C ASN A 62 8.73 16.03 16.38
N VAL A 63 9.99 15.84 16.00
CA VAL A 63 11.13 16.43 16.73
C VAL A 63 11.08 17.96 16.71
N LEU A 64 10.70 18.59 15.59
CA LEU A 64 10.59 20.05 15.52
C LEU A 64 9.52 20.62 16.45
N HIS A 65 8.44 19.87 16.67
CA HIS A 65 7.34 20.24 17.56
C HIS A 65 7.69 20.06 19.05
N ASP A 66 8.56 19.10 19.39
CA ASP A 66 9.00 18.82 20.76
C ASP A 66 10.05 19.81 21.30
N VAL A 67 10.70 20.59 20.42
CA VAL A 67 11.75 21.56 20.79
C VAL A 67 11.17 22.98 20.99
N LYS A 68 9.84 23.15 21.04
CA LYS A 68 9.17 24.45 21.23
C LYS A 68 8.61 24.65 22.63
#